data_AF-A0A5C7LVZ0-F1
#
_entry.id   AF-A0A5C7LVZ0-F1
#
_cell.length_a   1.000
_cell.length_b   1.000
_cell.length_c   1.000
_cell.angle_alpha   90.00
_cell.angle_beta   90.00
_cell.angle_gamma   90.00
#
_symmetry.space_group_name_H-M   'P 1'
#
loop_
_entity.id
_entity.type
_entity.pdbx_description
1 polymer ?
#
loop_
_entity_poly.entity_id
_entity_poly.type
_entity_poly.pdbx_seq_one_letter_code
_entity_poly.pdbx_strand_id
1 'polypeptide(L)'
;MSHDKIKVTWEVADGYVGGRPQHTKVDRSEIEDALDEAEVREIVDGAIDSDFQQRICADYGEDVYTEALKIWREAQAEKTIG
;
A
#
# COMPACT_ATOMS: atom_id res chain seq x y z
N MET A 1 4.75 3.49 -24.32
CA MET A 1 3.42 3.96 -23.89
C MET A 1 3.62 4.81 -22.65
N SER A 2 2.98 5.96 -22.54
CA SER A 2 3.11 6.78 -21.33
C SER A 2 2.31 6.07 -20.23
N HIS A 3 3.02 5.46 -19.28
CA HIS A 3 2.41 4.87 -18.10
C HIS A 3 1.97 6.01 -17.20
N ASP A 4 0.74 6.48 -17.38
CA ASP A 4 0.18 7.47 -16.46
C ASP A 4 0.10 6.84 -15.07
N LYS A 5 0.65 7.51 -14.06
CA LYS A 5 0.79 6.93 -12.72
C LYS A 5 -0.13 7.65 -11.75
N ILE A 6 -0.94 6.88 -11.02
CA ILE A 6 -1.75 7.39 -9.92
C ILE A 6 -0.92 7.34 -8.64
N LYS A 7 -0.97 8.42 -7.86
CA LYS A 7 -0.34 8.51 -6.55
C LYS A 7 -1.29 7.98 -5.48
N VAL A 8 -0.97 6.84 -4.89
CA VAL A 8 -1.64 6.30 -3.72
C VAL A 8 -0.92 6.79 -2.46
N THR A 9 -1.69 7.26 -1.47
CA THR A 9 -1.15 7.71 -0.18
C THR A 9 -1.55 6.73 0.90
N TRP A 10 -0.59 6.29 1.70
CA TRP A 10 -0.81 5.35 2.79
C TRP A 10 -0.01 5.75 4.03
N GLU A 11 -0.43 5.28 5.21
CA GLU A 11 0.20 5.58 6.49
C GLU A 11 -0.02 4.39 7.44
N VAL A 12 0.93 4.16 8.34
CA VAL A 12 0.81 3.17 9.42
C VAL A 12 0.63 3.93 10.74
N ALA A 13 -0.46 3.66 11.44
CA ALA A 13 -0.97 4.50 12.53
C ALA A 13 -0.10 4.53 13.80
N ASP A 14 0.74 3.53 14.01
CA ASP A 14 1.56 3.39 15.22
C ASP A 14 2.97 4.04 15.09
N GLY A 15 3.21 4.76 14.01
CA GLY A 15 4.48 5.45 13.78
C GLY A 15 5.57 4.57 13.15
N TYR A 16 5.27 3.33 12.75
CA TYR A 16 6.16 2.61 11.82
C TYR A 16 6.43 3.49 10.60
N VAL A 17 7.71 3.60 10.21
CA VAL A 17 8.19 4.46 9.12
C VAL A 17 8.00 5.98 9.36
N GLY A 18 8.04 6.41 10.62
CA GLY A 18 8.18 7.83 10.97
C GLY A 18 6.88 8.64 11.00
N GLY A 19 5.72 7.97 11.07
CA GLY A 19 4.42 8.60 11.35
C GLY A 19 4.03 9.70 10.37
N ARG A 20 4.42 9.56 9.09
CA ARG A 20 4.07 10.48 8.02
C ARG A 20 3.46 9.70 6.86
N PRO A 21 2.50 10.29 6.12
CA PRO A 21 1.97 9.71 4.92
C PRO A 21 3.07 9.39 3.91
N GLN A 22 3.09 8.15 3.45
CA GLN A 22 3.93 7.62 2.39
C GLN A 22 3.16 7.58 1.08
N HIS A 23 3.90 7.42 -0.02
CA HIS A 23 3.35 7.52 -1.36
C HIS A 23 3.90 6.44 -2.30
N THR A 24 2.99 5.65 -2.85
CA THR A 24 3.28 4.63 -3.88
C THR A 24 2.63 5.05 -5.20
N LYS A 25 3.30 4.74 -6.31
CA LYS A 25 2.76 5.00 -7.64
C LYS A 25 2.23 3.69 -8.23
N VAL A 26 0.98 3.71 -8.67
CA VAL A 26 0.32 2.58 -9.34
C VAL A 26 0.06 2.98 -10.79
N ASP A 27 0.09 2.02 -11.71
CA ASP A 27 -0.29 2.32 -13.09
C ASP A 27 -1.78 2.64 -13.17
N ARG A 28 -2.13 3.74 -13.83
CA ARG A 28 -3.52 4.09 -14.07
C ARG A 28 -4.20 3.01 -14.91
N SER A 29 -3.50 2.43 -15.89
CA SER A 29 -4.11 1.42 -16.76
C SER A 29 -4.49 0.16 -15.99
N GLU A 30 -3.70 -0.25 -15.00
CA GLU A 30 -4.02 -1.41 -14.14
C GLU A 30 -5.33 -1.17 -13.37
N ILE A 31 -5.53 0.05 -12.88
CA ILE A 31 -6.76 0.43 -12.17
C ILE A 31 -7.96 0.54 -13.11
N GLU A 32 -7.75 1.04 -14.33
CA GLU A 32 -8.82 1.15 -15.34
C GLU A 32 -9.23 -0.20 -15.93
N ASP A 33 -8.30 -1.16 -15.98
CA ASP A 33 -8.54 -2.53 -16.44
C ASP A 33 -9.20 -3.40 -15.37
N ALA A 34 -9.23 -2.95 -14.11
CA ALA A 34 -9.87 -3.68 -13.01
C ALA A 34 -11.40 -3.76 -13.18
N LEU A 35 -11.95 -4.96 -13.01
CA LEU A 35 -13.35 -5.27 -13.23
C LEU A 35 -14.25 -4.77 -12.10
N ASP A 36 -13.71 -4.69 -10.88
CA ASP A 36 -14.43 -4.28 -9.69
C ASP A 36 -13.50 -3.65 -8.64
N GLU A 37 -14.12 -3.19 -7.54
CA GLU A 37 -13.39 -2.58 -6.41
C GLU A 37 -12.46 -3.56 -5.69
N ALA A 38 -12.71 -4.88 -5.77
CA ALA A 38 -11.84 -5.86 -5.14
C ALA A 38 -10.53 -5.99 -5.92
N GLU A 39 -10.60 -6.04 -7.25
CA GLU A 39 -9.41 -6.09 -8.11
C GLU A 39 -8.59 -4.78 -8.00
N VAL A 40 -9.26 -3.62 -7.93
CA VAL A 40 -8.58 -2.33 -7.62
C VAL A 40 -7.82 -2.41 -6.29
N ARG A 41 -8.41 -3.02 -5.26
CA ARG A 41 -7.74 -3.19 -3.96
C ARG A 41 -6.54 -4.11 -4.06
N GLU A 42 -6.64 -5.24 -4.76
CA GLU A 42 -5.52 -6.16 -4.92
C GLU A 42 -4.32 -5.49 -5.62
N ILE A 43 -4.58 -4.68 -6.64
CA ILE A 43 -3.55 -3.91 -7.34
C ILE A 43 -2.87 -2.91 -6.40
N VAL A 44 -3.66 -2.15 -5.64
CA VAL A 44 -3.15 -1.17 -4.69
C VAL A 44 -2.38 -1.84 -3.55
N ASP A 45 -2.93 -2.90 -2.98
CA ASP A 45 -2.32 -3.71 -1.92
C ASP A 45 -0.97 -4.28 -2.38
N GLY A 46 -0.90 -4.83 -3.58
CA GLY A 46 0.34 -5.37 -4.15
C GLY A 46 1.41 -4.29 -4.36
N ALA A 47 1.01 -3.09 -4.82
CA ALA A 47 1.94 -1.98 -4.98
C ALA A 47 2.47 -1.46 -3.64
N ILE A 48 1.61 -1.38 -2.62
CA ILE A 48 2.01 -0.95 -1.28
C ILE A 48 2.89 -2.01 -0.62
N ASP A 49 2.55 -3.29 -0.71
CA ASP A 49 3.37 -4.39 -0.21
C ASP A 49 4.79 -4.37 -0.82
N SER A 50 4.89 -4.12 -2.13
CA SER A 50 6.19 -3.96 -2.79
C SER A 50 6.99 -2.75 -2.25
N ASP A 51 6.35 -1.62 -1.96
CA ASP A 51 7.03 -0.46 -1.35
C ASP A 51 7.44 -0.74 0.10
N PHE A 52 6.61 -1.46 0.85
CA PHE A 52 6.94 -1.96 2.19
C PHE A 52 8.16 -2.89 2.17
N GLN A 53 8.24 -3.82 1.23
CA GLN A 53 9.43 -4.68 1.09
C GLN A 53 10.68 -3.86 0.74
N GLN A 54 10.56 -2.91 -0.20
CA GLN A 54 11.71 -2.12 -0.66
C GLN A 54 12.23 -1.13 0.38
N ARG A 55 11.35 -0.60 1.25
CA ARG A 55 11.72 0.45 2.21
C ARG A 55 11.77 -0.05 3.63
N ILE A 56 10.82 -0.88 4.04
CA ILE A 56 10.72 -1.33 5.43
C ILE A 56 11.55 -2.58 5.64
N CYS A 57 11.37 -3.61 4.81
CA CYS A 57 12.14 -4.85 4.96
C CYS A 57 13.64 -4.58 4.73
N ALA A 58 13.98 -3.77 3.72
CA ALA A 58 15.36 -3.43 3.42
C ALA A 58 16.06 -2.62 4.53
N ASP A 59 15.38 -1.62 5.13
CA ASP A 59 16.01 -0.72 6.10
C ASP A 59 15.86 -1.18 7.57
N TYR A 60 14.79 -1.92 7.90
CA TYR A 60 14.40 -2.26 9.28
C TYR A 60 14.25 -3.77 9.54
N GLY A 61 14.23 -4.60 8.49
CA GLY A 61 14.13 -6.06 8.58
C GLY A 61 12.71 -6.62 8.43
N GLU A 62 12.63 -7.94 8.28
CA GLU A 62 11.41 -8.69 7.95
C GLU A 62 10.34 -8.64 9.06
N ASP A 63 10.74 -8.62 10.33
CA ASP A 63 9.80 -8.55 11.46
C ASP A 63 9.04 -7.23 11.47
N VAL A 64 9.75 -6.12 11.26
CA VAL A 64 9.18 -4.76 11.20
C VAL A 64 8.28 -4.61 9.97
N TYR A 65 8.71 -5.16 8.84
CA TYR A 65 7.89 -5.23 7.63
C TYR A 65 6.57 -5.98 7.87
N THR A 66 6.63 -7.16 8.49
CA THR A 66 5.46 -8.02 8.73
C THR A 66 4.43 -7.34 9.63
N GLU A 67 4.88 -6.74 10.73
CA GLU A 67 3.98 -6.02 11.64
C GLU A 67 3.38 -4.77 10.99
N ALA A 68 4.18 -3.97 10.27
CA ALA A 68 3.69 -2.79 9.59
C ALA A 68 2.63 -3.13 8.52
N LEU A 69 2.86 -4.18 7.73
CA LEU A 69 1.91 -4.63 6.70
C LEU A 69 0.60 -5.12 7.32
N LYS A 70 0.67 -5.83 8.44
CA LYS A 70 -0.51 -6.28 9.19
C LYS A 70 -1.35 -5.10 9.69
N ILE A 71 -0.73 -4.13 10.36
CA ILE A 71 -1.42 -2.95 10.90
C ILE A 71 -2.08 -2.15 9.77
N TRP A 72 -1.38 -1.99 8.66
CA TRP A 72 -1.93 -1.30 7.50
C TRP A 72 -3.16 -2.02 6.93
N ARG A 73 -3.11 -3.35 6.76
CA ARG A 73 -4.24 -4.16 6.28
C ARG A 73 -5.45 -4.10 7.23
N GLU A 74 -5.21 -4.18 8.54
CA GLU A 74 -6.27 -4.05 9.55
C GLU A 74 -6.97 -2.68 9.45
N ALA A 75 -6.20 -1.60 9.29
CA ALA A 75 -6.75 -0.26 9.12
C ALA A 75 -7.58 -0.08 7.83
N GLN A 76 -7.27 -0.79 6.74
CA GLN A 76 -8.11 -0.78 5.53
C GLN A 76 -9.41 -1.57 5.72
N ALA A 77 -9.35 -2.70 6.42
CA ALA A 77 -10.53 -3.51 6.73
C ALA A 77 -11.54 -2.72 7.58
N GLU A 78 -11.09 -1.98 8.59
CA GLU A 78 -11.95 -1.15 9.45
C GLU A 78 -12.65 -0.03 8.69
N LYS A 79 -11.99 0.57 7.69
CA LYS A 79 -12.60 1.61 6.82
C LYS A 79 -13.68 1.09 5.89
N THR A 80 -13.75 -0.22 5.67
CA THR A 80 -14.73 -0.85 4.78
C THR A 80 -16.05 -1.20 5.48
N ILE A 81 -16.09 -1.14 6.83
CA ILE A 81 -17.27 -1.50 7.65
C ILE A 81 -18.02 -0.23 8.14
N GLY A 82 -17.62 0.97 7.68
CA GLY A 82 -18.19 2.27 8.04
C GLY A 82 -19.22 2.81 7.06
#